data_AF-A0A965NHH7-F1
#
_entry.id   AF-A0A965NHH7-F1
#
_cell.length_a   1.000
_cell.length_b   1.000
_cell.length_c   1.000
_cell.angle_alpha   90.00
_cell.angle_beta   90.00
_cell.angle_gamma   90.00
#
_symmetry.space_group_name_H-M   'P 1'
#
loop_
_entity.id
_entity.type
_entity.pdbx_description
1 polymer ?
#
loop_
_entity_poly.entity_id
_entity_poly.type
_entity_poly.pdbx_seq_one_letter_code
_entity_poly.pdbx_strand_id
1 'polypeptide(L)' 'FSAEGERLELKHTATNREIFARGAVRAARWLKSRAPGLYSMDDVLGLK' A
#
# COMPACT_ATOMS: atom_id res chain seq x y z
N PHE A 1 -3.84 -0.35 19.17
CA PHE A 1 -3.70 -1.33 20.27
C PHE A 1 -3.55 -0.56 21.56
N SER A 2 -4.07 -1.06 22.67
CA SER A 2 -3.92 -0.42 23.97
C SER A 2 -3.84 -1.46 25.08
N ALA A 3 -2.86 -1.29 25.96
CA ALA A 3 -2.73 -1.99 27.23
C ALA A 3 -2.68 -0.94 28.35
N GLU A 4 -2.68 -1.37 29.61
CA GLU A 4 -2.59 -0.43 30.73
C GLU A 4 -1.31 0.41 30.64
N GLY A 5 -1.45 1.73 30.56
CA GLY A 5 -0.33 2.66 30.40
C GLY A 5 0.28 2.76 28.99
N GLU A 6 -0.20 1.99 28.00
CA GLU A 6 0.38 1.97 26.65
C GLU A 6 -0.67 2.18 25.55
N ARG A 7 -0.36 3.05 24.59
CA ARG A 7 -1.12 3.24 23.36
C ARG A 7 -0.22 3.13 22.14
N LEU A 8 -0.50 2.15 21.30
CA LEU A 8 0.12 2.02 19.98
C LEU A 8 -0.84 2.50 18.89
N GLU A 9 -0.41 3.52 18.15
CA GLU A 9 -1.13 4.12 17.03
C GLU A 9 -0.34 4.00 15.72
N LEU A 10 -1.01 3.54 14.67
CA LEU A 10 -0.53 3.61 13.30
C LEU A 10 -1.43 4.56 12.52
N LYS A 11 -0.88 5.68 12.07
CA LYS A 11 -1.63 6.72 11.35
C LYS A 11 -0.94 7.07 10.05
N HIS A 12 -1.71 7.03 8.96
CA HIS A 12 -1.32 7.60 7.67
C HIS A 12 -2.17 8.84 7.39
N THR A 13 -1.54 9.95 7.03
CA THR A 13 -2.24 11.19 6.66
C THR A 13 -1.90 11.56 5.23
N ALA A 14 -2.91 11.67 4.37
CA ALA A 14 -2.77 12.11 2.99
C ALA A 14 -3.19 13.58 2.87
N THR A 15 -2.27 14.44 2.44
CA THR A 15 -2.54 15.88 2.25
C THR A 15 -3.12 16.19 0.86
N ASN A 16 -2.93 15.29 -0.09
CA ASN A 16 -3.50 15.35 -1.43
C ASN A 16 -3.66 13.95 -2.04
N ARG A 17 -4.20 13.87 -3.27
CA ARG A 17 -4.46 12.60 -3.98
C ARG A 17 -3.28 12.09 -4.82
N GLU A 18 -2.20 12.85 -4.95
CA GLU A 18 -1.06 12.46 -5.80
C GLU A 18 -0.38 11.19 -5.29
N ILE A 19 -0.43 10.92 -3.98
CA ILE A 19 0.12 9.70 -3.38
C ILE A 19 -0.50 8.43 -4.00
N PHE A 20 -1.80 8.47 -4.33
CA PHE A 20 -2.51 7.35 -4.92
C PHE A 20 -2.13 7.18 -6.39
N ALA A 21 -1.98 8.29 -7.13
CA ALA A 21 -1.51 8.26 -8.51
C ALA A 21 -0.08 7.69 -8.61
N ARG A 22 0.81 8.05 -7.69
CA ARG A 22 2.15 7.44 -7.60
C ARG A 22 2.07 5.94 -7.33
N GLY A 23 1.15 5.50 -6.46
CA GLY A 23 0.87 4.08 -6.22
C GLY A 23 0.41 3.35 -7.49
N ALA A 24 -0.51 3.94 -8.25
CA ALA A 24 -0.98 3.38 -9.52
C ALA A 24 0.14 3.25 -10.56
N VAL A 25 1.00 4.26 -10.71
CA VAL A 25 2.16 4.22 -11.61
C VAL A 25 3.17 3.15 -11.17
N ARG A 26 3.38 2.98 -9.85
CA ARG A 26 4.21 1.90 -9.31
C ARG A 26 3.62 0.52 -9.65
N ALA A 27 2.32 0.32 -9.45
CA ALA A 27 1.63 -0.92 -9.78
C ALA A 27 1.72 -1.22 -11.28
N ALA A 28 1.54 -0.23 -12.15
CA ALA A 28 1.68 -0.39 -13.60
C ALA A 28 3.09 -0.85 -14.01
N ARG A 29 4.15 -0.27 -13.41
CA ARG A 29 5.53 -0.72 -13.64
C ARG A 29 5.77 -2.15 -13.16
N TRP A 30 5.22 -2.50 -12.00
CA TRP A 30 5.32 -3.84 -11.42
C TRP A 30 4.61 -4.89 -12.27
N LEU A 31 3.47 -4.56 -12.89
CA LEU A 31 2.70 -5.47 -13.76
C LEU A 31 3.44 -5.88 -15.03
N LYS A 32 4.44 -5.11 -15.50
CA LYS A 32 5.16 -5.37 -16.76
C LYS A 32 5.76 -6.79 -16.84
N SER A 33 6.11 -7.40 -15.71
CA SER A 33 6.71 -8.74 -15.63
C SER A 33 5.82 -9.79 -14.98
N ARG A 34 4.50 -9.57 -14.93
CA ARG A 34 3.56 -10.48 -14.26
C ARG A 34 2.70 -11.23 -15.26
N ALA A 35 2.35 -12.46 -14.91
CA ALA A 35 1.38 -13.25 -15.65
C ALA A 35 -0.01 -12.60 -15.57
N PRO A 36 -0.96 -12.95 -16.45
CA PRO A 36 -2.35 -12.53 -16.29
C PRO A 36 -2.92 -13.02 -14.96
N GLY A 37 -3.59 -12.13 -14.24
CA GLY A 37 -4.17 -12.43 -12.94
C GLY A 37 -4.78 -11.20 -12.28
N LEU A 38 -5.54 -11.41 -11.20
CA LEU A 38 -6.06 -10.34 -10.36
C LEU A 38 -5.07 -10.09 -9.21
N TYR A 39 -4.49 -8.89 -9.18
CA TYR A 39 -3.50 -8.47 -8.19
C TYR A 39 -4.01 -7.32 -7.32
N SER A 40 -3.53 -7.30 -6.09
CA SER A 40 -3.77 -6.27 -5.09
C SER A 40 -2.51 -5.45 -4.83
N MET A 41 -2.63 -4.35 -4.08
CA MET A 41 -1.45 -3.59 -3.65
C MET A 41 -0.55 -4.40 -2.70
N ASP A 42 -1.06 -5.40 -1.98
CA ASP A 42 -0.22 -6.27 -1.15
C ASP A 42 0.75 -7.08 -2.02
N ASP A 43 0.33 -7.50 -3.22
CA ASP A 43 1.20 -8.20 -4.18
C ASP A 43 2.26 -7.23 -4.77
N VAL A 44 1.87 -5.98 -5.03
CA VAL A 44 2.77 -4.92 -5.51
C VAL A 44 3.81 -4.54 -4.44
N LEU A 45 3.42 -4.59 -3.17
CA LEU A 45 4.25 -4.23 -2.02
C LEU A 45 5.01 -5.41 -1.40
N GLY A 46 4.67 -6.65 -1.75
CA GLY A 46 5.29 -7.86 -1.20
C GLY A 46 4.92 -8.10 0.26
N LEU A 47 3.65 -7.85 0.63
CA LEU A 47 3.14 -7.93 2.00
C LEU A 47 2.28 -9.19 2.27
N LYS A 48 2.27 -10.14 1.34
CA LYS A 48 1.74 -11.48 1.53
C LYS A 48 2.86 -12.47 1.83
#